data_AF-Q87CP6-F1
#
_entry.id   AF-Q87CP6-F1
#
_cell.length_a   1.000
_cell.length_b   1.000
_cell.length_c   1.000
_cell.angle_alpha   90.00
_cell.angle_beta   90.00
_cell.angle_gamma   90.00
#
_symmetry.space_group_name_H-M   'P 1'
#
loop_
_entity.id
_entity.type
_entity.pdbx_description
1 polymer ?
#
loop_
_entity_poly.entity_id
_entity_poly.type
_entity_poly.pdbx_seq_one_letter_code
_entity_poly.pdbx_strand_id
1 'polypeptide(L)'
;MVNVQARQLRDMPPAAGLCLSRSEVAELCGTPQRARQAAFLRKNGIRHYLDAYDWPVVLRASIEEIPTTPIVAPVWKSNKVA
;
A
#
# COMPACT_ATOMS: atom_id res chain seq x y z
N MET A 1 32.38 -2.38 -10.39
CA MET A 1 31.57 -1.24 -10.86
C MET A 1 30.10 -1.63 -10.76
N VAL A 2 29.42 -1.25 -9.68
CA VAL A 2 28.00 -1.60 -9.49
C VAL A 2 27.16 -0.62 -10.31
N ASN A 3 26.43 -1.15 -11.29
CA ASN A 3 25.71 -0.39 -12.31
C ASN A 3 24.66 0.55 -11.68
N VAL A 4 24.93 1.86 -11.72
CA VAL A 4 24.08 2.93 -11.16
C VAL A 4 22.72 2.99 -11.87
N GLN A 5 22.66 2.64 -13.15
CA GLN A 5 21.41 2.70 -13.93
C GLN A 5 20.38 1.64 -13.53
N ALA A 6 20.84 0.46 -13.10
CA ALA A 6 19.94 -0.56 -12.56
C ALA A 6 19.28 -0.10 -11.25
N ARG A 7 19.92 0.81 -10.50
CA ARG A 7 19.37 1.40 -9.26
C ARG A 7 18.25 2.40 -9.59
N GLN A 8 18.44 3.20 -10.63
CA GLN A 8 17.52 4.25 -11.03
C GLN A 8 16.15 3.73 -11.54
N LEU A 9 16.10 2.57 -12.21
CA LEU A 9 14.84 1.90 -12.58
C LEU A 9 14.18 1.17 -11.39
N ARG A 10 14.95 0.85 -10.36
CA ARG A 10 14.47 0.22 -9.11
C ARG A 10 13.85 1.23 -8.14
N ASP A 11 14.13 2.52 -8.32
CA ASP A 11 13.58 3.63 -7.52
C ASP A 11 12.42 4.34 -8.24
N MET A 12 11.98 3.85 -9.41
CA MET A 12 10.85 4.43 -10.13
C MET A 12 9.56 4.16 -9.34
N PRO A 13 8.88 5.20 -8.83
CA PRO A 13 7.67 5.01 -8.04
C PRO A 13 6.54 4.52 -8.97
N PRO A 14 5.85 3.43 -8.64
CA PRO A 14 4.57 3.14 -9.28
C PRO A 14 3.61 4.25 -8.84
N ALA A 15 3.38 5.22 -9.73
CA ALA A 15 2.63 6.45 -9.49
C ALA A 15 3.16 7.28 -8.29
N ALA A 16 4.02 8.26 -8.59
CA ALA A 16 4.58 9.20 -7.62
C ALA A 16 3.46 9.82 -6.74
N GLY A 17 3.42 9.43 -5.47
CA GLY A 17 2.45 9.91 -4.47
C GLY A 17 1.37 8.92 -4.04
N LEU A 18 1.11 7.85 -4.80
CA LEU A 18 0.07 6.86 -4.44
C LEU A 18 0.62 5.68 -3.62
N CYS A 19 1.86 5.28 -3.91
CA CYS A 19 2.52 4.15 -3.24
C CYS A 19 3.64 4.64 -2.32
N LEU A 20 3.97 3.84 -1.30
CA LEU A 20 5.21 3.99 -0.56
C LEU A 20 6.40 3.62 -1.44
N SER A 21 7.48 4.39 -1.30
CA SER A 21 8.79 4.06 -1.82
C SER A 21 9.37 2.82 -1.13
N ARG A 22 10.35 2.17 -1.77
CA ARG A 22 11.01 0.99 -1.20
C ARG A 22 11.73 1.28 0.12
N SER A 23 12.26 2.48 0.28
CA SER A 23 12.89 2.93 1.54
C SER A 23 11.85 3.05 2.65
N GLU A 24 10.71 3.69 2.37
CA GLU A 24 9.60 3.79 3.34
C GLU A 24 9.08 2.39 3.72
N VAL A 25 8.95 1.46 2.77
CA VAL A 25 8.55 0.07 3.06
C VAL A 25 9.61 -0.65 3.92
N ALA A 26 10.90 -0.41 3.68
CA ALA A 26 11.97 -0.99 4.46
C ALA A 26 12.00 -0.46 5.91
N GLU A 27 11.74 0.83 6.09
CA GLU A 27 11.58 1.47 7.40
C GLU A 27 10.35 0.94 8.12
N LEU A 28 9.20 0.86 7.44
CA LEU A 28 7.95 0.30 7.99
C LEU A 28 8.12 -1.14 8.48
N CYS A 29 8.81 -1.98 7.70
CA CYS A 29 9.03 -3.38 8.07
C CYS A 29 10.23 -3.59 9.01
N GLY A 30 11.06 -2.56 9.25
CA GLY A 30 12.31 -2.65 10.01
C GLY A 30 13.37 -3.57 9.38
N THR A 31 13.26 -3.85 8.07
CA THR A 31 14.18 -4.75 7.38
C THR A 31 14.27 -4.45 5.89
N PRO A 32 15.47 -4.50 5.27
CA PRO A 32 15.64 -4.36 3.83
C PRO A 32 15.37 -5.67 3.06
N GLN A 33 15.08 -6.78 3.75
CA GLN A 33 14.91 -8.09 3.12
C GLN A 33 13.49 -8.28 2.57
N ARG A 34 13.34 -8.31 1.23
CA ARG A 34 12.04 -8.45 0.53
C ARG A 34 11.12 -9.56 1.07
N ALA A 35 11.68 -10.74 1.36
CA ALA A 35 10.91 -11.89 1.84
C ALA A 35 10.34 -11.63 3.24
N ARG A 36 11.10 -10.96 4.10
CA ARG A 36 10.66 -10.56 5.43
C ARG A 36 9.66 -9.42 5.38
N GLN A 37 9.82 -8.47 4.46
CA GLN A 37 8.84 -7.40 4.22
C GLN A 37 7.49 -7.99 3.80
N ALA A 38 7.46 -8.89 2.81
CA ALA A 38 6.22 -9.54 2.39
C ALA A 38 5.57 -10.36 3.53
N ALA A 39 6.36 -11.09 4.32
CA ALA A 39 5.85 -11.82 5.47
C ALA A 39 5.27 -10.88 6.55
N PHE A 40 5.93 -9.75 6.81
CA PHE A 40 5.46 -8.73 7.74
C PHE A 40 4.11 -8.14 7.29
N LEU A 41 4.01 -7.74 6.02
CA LEU A 41 2.78 -7.15 5.48
C LEU A 41 1.61 -8.14 5.51
N ARG A 42 1.85 -9.41 5.17
CA ARG A 42 0.85 -10.48 5.29
C ARG A 42 0.41 -10.71 6.73
N LYS A 43 1.36 -10.78 7.67
CA LYS A 43 1.09 -11.01 9.10
C LYS A 43 0.25 -9.89 9.71
N ASN A 44 0.47 -8.65 9.29
CA ASN A 44 -0.26 -7.48 9.78
C ASN A 44 -1.55 -7.19 8.99
N GLY A 45 -1.89 -7.99 7.97
CA GLY A 45 -3.09 -7.77 7.15
C GLY A 45 -3.03 -6.48 6.31
N ILE A 46 -1.84 -5.94 6.06
CA ILE A 46 -1.66 -4.72 5.28
C ILE A 46 -1.85 -5.06 3.81
N ARG A 47 -2.74 -4.33 3.13
CA ARG A 47 -3.03 -4.55 1.71
C ARG A 47 -1.81 -4.17 0.87
N HIS A 48 -1.29 -5.14 0.14
CA HIS A 48 -0.12 -4.98 -0.73
C HIS A 48 -0.27 -5.89 -1.96
N TYR A 49 0.46 -5.56 -3.01
CA TYR A 49 0.69 -6.45 -4.15
C TYR A 49 2.18 -6.64 -4.36
N LEU A 50 2.55 -7.66 -5.13
CA LEU A 50 3.95 -7.88 -5.53
C LEU A 50 4.16 -7.35 -6.95
N ASP A 51 5.25 -6.63 -7.15
CA ASP A 51 5.70 -6.24 -8.50
C ASP A 51 6.27 -7.44 -9.27
N ALA A 52 6.67 -7.22 -10.53
CA ALA A 52 7.26 -8.25 -11.38
C ALA A 52 8.59 -8.83 -10.86
N TYR A 53 9.17 -8.25 -9.80
CA TYR A 53 10.43 -8.63 -9.17
C TYR A 53 10.25 -9.13 -7.72
N ASP A 54 9.02 -9.47 -7.34
CA ASP A 54 8.62 -9.91 -5.99
C ASP A 54 8.87 -8.86 -4.89
N TRP A 55 8.86 -7.58 -5.23
CA TRP A 55 8.88 -6.51 -4.22
C TRP A 55 7.47 -6.16 -3.77
N PRO A 56 7.24 -6.03 -2.45
CA PRO A 56 5.97 -5.54 -1.95
C PRO A 56 5.77 -4.06 -2.29
N VAL A 57 4.65 -3.77 -2.95
CA VAL A 57 4.17 -2.41 -3.19
C VAL A 57 2.96 -2.16 -2.33
N VAL A 58 3.04 -1.11 -1.51
CA VAL A 58 2.01 -0.71 -0.56
C VAL A 58 1.46 0.64 -0.97
N LEU A 59 0.13 0.75 -1.08
CA LEU A 59 -0.54 2.03 -1.31
C LEU A 59 -0.57 2.83 0.00
N ARG A 60 -0.33 4.14 -0.06
CA ARG A 60 -0.38 5.02 1.13
C ARG A 60 -1.75 4.97 1.82
N ALA A 61 -2.82 4.92 1.03
CA ALA A 61 -4.19 4.77 1.51
C ALA A 61 -4.48 3.43 2.23
N SER A 62 -3.59 2.45 2.16
CA SER A 62 -3.73 1.18 2.91
C SER A 62 -3.16 1.27 4.33
N ILE A 63 -2.44 2.35 4.65
CA ILE A 63 -1.85 2.62 5.96
C ILE A 63 -2.59 3.76 6.64
N GLU A 64 -2.95 4.80 5.89
CA GLU A 64 -3.83 5.84 6.39
C GLU A 64 -5.18 5.21 6.74
N GLU A 65 -5.58 5.33 8.01
CA GLU A 65 -6.91 4.95 8.46
C GLU A 65 -7.91 5.78 7.64
N ILE A 66 -8.55 5.14 6.67
CA ILE A 66 -9.77 5.70 6.07
C ILE A 66 -10.70 5.88 7.28
N PRO A 67 -11.12 7.10 7.63
CA PRO A 67 -12.14 7.25 8.66
C PRO A 67 -13.27 6.35 8.19
N THR A 68 -13.64 5.38 9.02
CA THR A 68 -14.82 4.56 8.77
C THR A 68 -15.98 5.53 8.83
N THR A 69 -16.25 6.24 7.74
CA THR A 69 -17.55 6.84 7.51
C THR A 69 -18.45 5.63 7.48
N PRO A 70 -19.31 5.43 8.49
CA PRO A 70 -20.20 4.30 8.48
C PRO A 70 -20.96 4.40 7.17
N ILE A 71 -20.88 3.35 6.36
CA ILE A 71 -21.73 3.21 5.18
C ILE A 71 -23.13 3.05 5.76
N VAL A 72 -23.81 4.18 5.98
CA VAL A 72 -25.19 4.18 6.42
C VAL A 72 -25.96 3.59 5.25
N ALA A 73 -26.42 2.35 5.41
CA ALA A 73 -27.32 1.75 4.44
C ALA A 73 -28.48 2.74 4.20
N PRO A 74 -28.84 3.04 2.95
CA PRO A 74 -29.91 3.98 2.68
C PRO A 74 -31.20 3.45 3.33
N VAL A 75 -31.64 4.12 4.39
CA VAL A 75 -32.92 3.82 5.06
C VAL A 75 -34.01 4.32 4.13
N TRP A 76 -34.71 3.39 3.49
CA TRP A 76 -35.87 3.71 2.66
C TRP A 76 -36.90 4.47 3.49
N LYS A 77 -37.27 5.68 3.04
CA LYS A 77 -38.32 6.51 3.66
C LYS A 77 -39.53 6.55 2.74
N SER A 78 -40.70 6.15 3.26
CA SER A 78 -41.96 6.15 2.52
C SER A 78 -42.39 7.58 2.16
N ASN A 79 -42.67 7.84 0.88
CA ASN A 79 -43.11 9.14 0.36
C ASN A 79 -44.59 9.46 0.63
N LYS A 80 -45.30 8.71 1.47
CA LYS A 80 -46.78 8.71 1.51
C LYS A 80 -47.44 9.75 2.42
N VAL A 81 -46.74 10.81 2.83
CA VAL A 81 -47.39 11.95 3.49
C VAL A 81 -46.76 13.24 2.94
N ALA A 82 -47.36 13.74 1.87
CA ALA A 82 -47.25 15.12 1.40
C ALA A 82 -48.63 15.77 1.62
#